data_AF-A0A0L0HJX8-F1
#
_entry.id   AF-A0A0L0HJX8-F1
#
_cell.length_a   1.000
_cell.length_b   1.000
_cell.length_c   1.000
_cell.angle_alpha   90.00
_cell.angle_beta   90.00
_cell.angle_gamma   90.00
#
_symmetry.space_group_name_H-M   'P 1'
#
loop_
_entity.id
_entity.type
_entity.pdbx_description
1 polymer ?
#
loop_
_entity_poly.entity_id
_entity_poly.type
_entity_poly.pdbx_seq_one_letter_code
_entity_poly.pdbx_strand_id
1 'polypeptide(L)'
;MTTEGLSPQPTQGITPYATVVVDIEGTTTPITFVHDVLFPYVKENLESFLVENWDNEECVEKVAALREQAKKDVEQKVEGAMPIVDAAHPDREEICKSVIANVKWQMSIDRKIGPLKALQGYMWRSAYESGRIKGAVYEDVVPALRNWIEQGIDVYIYSSGSVEAQKLLFGWSVEGNILKYFKGHFDTGVGLKVEKASYVKISHEIKQAPERILFISDNIKEIDAAIQAGYQVAITNRPGNAPLPFPPEATTTTSIEVCGQQVPIIDTFTEVFERTSSFQAASRPKQGDFKLDDLIHLETMFEELGREDGLRDGIHAGHTEGRVAGTERGFEMAREAGFYFGAAKMWAEAAQKGFVETSDRGMKAVQLLRAQAQDFPLENTHDSEGPDPVTSLDRIRGRFKVASSAFGTYATGQRYRADENTRPRMNF
;
A
#
# COMPACT_ATOMS: atom_id res chain seq x y z
N MET A 1 10.46 13.62 -52.41
CA MET A 1 10.00 14.21 -51.13
C MET A 1 8.53 13.89 -50.99
N THR A 2 8.21 12.81 -50.28
CA THR A 2 6.85 12.40 -49.94
C THR A 2 6.80 12.38 -48.42
N THR A 3 6.25 13.43 -47.83
CA THR A 3 5.92 13.46 -46.40
C THR A 3 4.55 12.79 -46.25
N GLU A 4 4.56 11.51 -45.89
CA GLU A 4 3.38 10.85 -45.34
C GLU A 4 3.01 11.60 -44.05
N GLY A 5 1.84 12.23 -44.07
CA GLY A 5 1.25 12.82 -42.89
C GLY A 5 0.88 11.69 -41.94
N LEU A 6 1.52 11.67 -40.77
CA LEU A 6 1.08 10.85 -39.65
C LEU A 6 -0.39 11.19 -39.36
N SER A 7 -1.26 10.21 -39.54
CA SER A 7 -2.59 10.22 -38.94
C SER A 7 -2.44 10.38 -37.42
N PRO A 8 -3.19 11.28 -36.76
CA PRO A 8 -3.18 11.35 -35.31
C PRO A 8 -3.68 10.03 -34.73
N GLN A 9 -2.88 9.40 -33.87
CA GLN A 9 -3.31 8.22 -33.13
C GLN A 9 -4.52 8.59 -32.26
N PRO A 10 -5.57 7.75 -32.21
CA PRO A 10 -6.68 7.97 -31.28
C PRO A 10 -6.17 7.87 -29.86
N THR A 11 -6.56 8.83 -29.02
CA THR A 11 -6.37 8.79 -27.57
C THR A 11 -6.94 7.47 -27.03
N GLN A 12 -6.09 6.66 -26.38
CA GLN A 12 -6.41 5.31 -25.90
C GLN A 12 -7.45 5.38 -24.77
N GLY A 13 -8.73 5.23 -25.11
CA GLY A 13 -9.79 4.88 -24.17
C GLY A 13 -9.93 3.36 -24.01
N ILE A 14 -10.67 2.93 -22.98
CA ILE A 14 -11.12 1.53 -22.86
C ILE A 14 -11.91 1.19 -24.13
N THR A 15 -11.45 0.19 -24.87
CA THR A 15 -12.12 -0.37 -26.05
C THR A 15 -13.21 -1.36 -25.62
N PRO A 16 -14.15 -1.77 -26.50
CA PRO A 16 -15.18 -2.71 -26.11
C PRO A 16 -14.59 -3.98 -25.46
N TYR A 17 -15.09 -4.33 -24.29
CA TYR A 17 -14.79 -5.56 -23.55
C TYR A 17 -16.05 -6.43 -23.45
N ALA A 18 -15.89 -7.71 -23.14
CA ALA A 18 -17.02 -8.61 -22.86
C ALA A 18 -16.97 -9.18 -21.43
N THR A 19 -15.86 -8.97 -20.74
CA THR A 19 -15.65 -9.46 -19.38
C THR A 19 -15.03 -8.36 -18.53
N VAL A 20 -15.49 -8.25 -17.29
CA VAL A 20 -14.87 -7.45 -16.24
C VAL A 20 -14.38 -8.38 -15.14
N VAL A 21 -13.14 -8.22 -14.73
CA VAL A 21 -12.58 -8.83 -13.51
C VAL A 21 -12.38 -7.69 -12.52
N VAL A 22 -12.94 -7.80 -11.32
CA VAL A 22 -12.79 -6.77 -10.29
C VAL A 22 -12.07 -7.29 -9.07
N ASP A 23 -11.25 -6.44 -8.48
CA ASP A 23 -10.74 -6.62 -7.13
C ASP A 23 -11.81 -6.31 -6.06
N ILE A 24 -11.50 -6.64 -4.81
CA ILE A 24 -12.36 -6.42 -3.64
C ILE A 24 -11.96 -5.16 -2.88
N GLU A 25 -10.84 -5.24 -2.15
CA GLU A 25 -10.41 -4.20 -1.22
C GLU A 25 -10.01 -2.94 -1.99
N GLY A 26 -10.44 -1.77 -1.51
CA GLY A 26 -10.22 -0.51 -2.22
C GLY A 26 -10.97 -0.35 -3.55
N THR A 27 -11.70 -1.38 -4.00
CA THR A 27 -12.31 -1.44 -5.34
C THR A 27 -13.83 -1.56 -5.28
N THR A 28 -14.35 -2.69 -4.79
CA THR A 28 -15.79 -2.91 -4.53
C THR A 28 -16.16 -2.70 -3.07
N THR A 29 -15.19 -2.86 -2.18
CA THR A 29 -15.31 -2.85 -0.72
C THR A 29 -14.29 -1.87 -0.14
N PRO A 30 -14.62 -1.09 0.91
CA PRO A 30 -13.64 -0.25 1.58
C PRO A 30 -12.40 -1.04 2.01
N ILE A 31 -11.21 -0.50 1.72
CA ILE A 31 -9.93 -1.13 2.07
C ILE A 31 -9.81 -1.37 3.58
N THR A 32 -10.50 -0.56 4.37
CA THR A 32 -10.50 -0.67 5.83
C THR A 32 -11.41 -1.78 6.37
N PHE A 33 -12.31 -2.37 5.58
CA PHE A 33 -13.31 -3.30 6.09
C PHE A 33 -12.71 -4.52 6.80
N VAL A 34 -11.63 -5.08 6.25
CA VAL A 34 -10.96 -6.25 6.86
C VAL A 34 -10.35 -5.86 8.21
N HIS A 35 -9.63 -4.74 8.26
CA HIS A 35 -8.92 -4.27 9.46
C HIS A 35 -9.85 -3.70 10.53
N ASP A 36 -10.89 -2.98 10.14
CA ASP A 36 -11.75 -2.24 11.07
C ASP A 36 -13.00 -3.04 11.48
N VAL A 37 -13.35 -4.10 10.74
CA VAL A 37 -14.54 -4.92 11.02
C VAL A 37 -14.18 -6.38 11.26
N LEU A 38 -13.52 -7.05 10.32
CA LEU A 38 -13.33 -8.50 10.41
C LEU A 38 -12.37 -8.91 11.53
N PHE A 39 -11.19 -8.32 11.61
CA PHE A 39 -10.22 -8.66 12.67
C PHE A 39 -10.70 -8.25 14.08
N PRO A 40 -11.24 -7.03 14.30
CA PRO A 40 -11.78 -6.63 15.59
C PRO A 40 -12.92 -7.56 16.04
N TYR A 41 -13.79 -7.97 15.12
CA TYR A 41 -14.87 -8.90 15.44
C TYR A 41 -14.37 -10.19 16.08
N VAL A 42 -13.30 -10.80 15.54
CA VAL A 42 -12.71 -12.02 16.13
C VAL A 42 -12.25 -11.73 17.56
N LYS A 43 -11.50 -10.65 17.77
CA LYS A 43 -10.94 -10.31 19.08
C LYS A 43 -12.02 -10.09 20.14
N GLU A 44 -13.13 -9.45 19.76
CA GLU A 44 -14.23 -9.08 20.64
C GLU A 44 -15.19 -10.25 20.91
N ASN A 45 -15.38 -11.15 19.94
CA ASN A 45 -16.41 -12.19 20.01
C ASN A 45 -15.86 -13.61 20.26
N LEU A 46 -14.53 -13.79 20.27
CA LEU A 46 -13.89 -15.10 20.44
C LEU A 46 -14.40 -15.89 21.66
N GLU A 47 -14.50 -15.23 22.81
CA GLU A 47 -14.88 -15.88 24.06
C GLU A 47 -16.31 -16.41 24.01
N SER A 48 -17.27 -15.52 23.68
CA SER A 48 -18.67 -15.91 23.50
C SER A 48 -18.84 -16.96 22.41
N PHE A 49 -18.11 -16.82 21.30
CA PHE A 49 -18.17 -17.77 20.18
C PHE A 49 -17.72 -19.17 20.60
N LEU A 50 -16.59 -19.29 21.31
CA LEU A 50 -16.10 -20.56 21.80
C LEU A 50 -17.07 -21.17 22.80
N VAL A 51 -17.67 -20.39 23.69
CA VAL A 51 -18.69 -20.89 24.64
C VAL A 51 -19.93 -21.41 23.91
N GLU A 52 -20.43 -20.68 22.91
CA GLU A 52 -21.62 -21.06 22.13
C GLU A 52 -21.39 -22.30 21.25
N ASN A 53 -20.18 -22.48 20.70
CA ASN A 53 -19.90 -23.49 19.68
C ASN A 53 -19.00 -24.63 20.16
N TRP A 54 -18.62 -24.66 21.44
CA TRP A 54 -17.59 -25.57 21.95
C TRP A 54 -17.80 -27.05 21.62
N ASP A 55 -19.05 -27.50 21.64
CA ASP A 55 -19.43 -28.90 21.40
C ASP A 55 -19.73 -29.18 19.91
N ASN A 56 -19.60 -28.18 19.03
CA ASN A 56 -19.72 -28.35 17.59
C ASN A 56 -18.48 -29.09 17.05
N GLU A 57 -18.69 -30.10 16.20
CA GLU A 57 -17.62 -30.91 15.61
C GLU A 57 -16.54 -30.06 14.92
N GLU A 58 -16.94 -29.02 14.19
CA GLU A 58 -15.98 -28.15 13.51
C GLU A 58 -15.18 -27.29 14.50
N CYS A 59 -15.83 -26.78 15.56
CA CYS A 59 -15.13 -26.04 16.60
C CYS A 59 -14.10 -26.93 17.31
N VAL A 60 -14.46 -28.17 17.61
CA VAL A 60 -13.56 -29.17 18.22
C VAL A 60 -12.36 -29.43 17.32
N GLU A 61 -12.57 -29.57 16.02
CA GLU A 61 -11.50 -29.74 15.03
C GLU A 61 -10.56 -28.53 14.99
N LYS A 62 -11.09 -27.30 14.90
CA LYS A 62 -10.27 -26.09 14.87
C LYS A 62 -9.45 -25.90 16.15
N VAL A 63 -10.06 -26.18 17.31
CA VAL A 63 -9.37 -26.12 18.61
C VAL A 63 -8.27 -27.20 18.70
N ALA A 64 -8.51 -28.39 18.17
CA ALA A 64 -7.48 -29.44 18.11
C ALA A 64 -6.28 -29.03 17.26
N ALA A 65 -6.51 -28.43 16.08
CA ALA A 65 -5.46 -27.91 15.21
C ALA A 65 -4.65 -26.79 15.87
N LEU A 66 -5.33 -25.86 16.57
CA LEU A 66 -4.67 -24.81 17.35
C LEU A 66 -3.81 -25.39 18.48
N ARG A 67 -4.31 -26.42 19.18
CA ARG A 67 -3.57 -27.08 20.26
C ARG A 67 -2.28 -27.72 19.74
N GLU A 68 -2.33 -28.40 18.60
CA GLU A 68 -1.16 -29.00 17.98
C GLU A 68 -0.12 -27.95 17.59
N GLN A 69 -0.57 -26.82 17.03
CA GLN A 69 0.31 -25.72 16.69
C GLN A 69 0.94 -25.06 17.93
N ALA A 70 0.16 -24.87 19.00
CA ALA A 70 0.66 -24.34 20.26
C ALA A 70 1.74 -25.24 20.88
N LYS A 71 1.61 -26.57 20.77
CA LYS A 71 2.67 -27.52 21.19
C LYS A 71 3.97 -27.27 20.42
N LYS A 72 3.90 -27.19 19.09
CA LYS A 72 5.06 -26.91 18.23
C LYS A 72 5.72 -25.58 18.58
N ASP A 73 4.92 -24.53 18.81
CA ASP A 73 5.44 -23.20 19.16
C ASP A 73 6.24 -23.22 20.48
N VAL A 74 5.74 -23.96 21.47
CA VAL A 74 6.42 -24.14 22.76
C VAL A 74 7.71 -24.97 22.61
N GLU A 75 7.66 -26.07 21.86
CA GLU A 75 8.82 -26.93 21.58
C GLU A 75 9.94 -26.17 20.83
N GLN A 76 9.54 -25.31 19.88
CA GLN A 76 10.45 -24.45 19.11
C GLN A 76 10.90 -23.21 19.90
N LYS A 77 10.40 -23.02 21.13
CA LYS A 77 10.71 -21.87 22.00
C LYS A 77 10.41 -20.52 21.33
N VAL A 78 9.29 -20.44 20.63
CA VAL A 78 8.78 -19.17 20.10
C VAL A 78 8.56 -18.20 21.27
N GLU A 79 9.09 -16.99 21.16
CA GLU A 79 9.02 -15.99 22.23
C GLU A 79 7.57 -15.67 22.59
N GLY A 80 7.23 -15.77 23.88
CA GLY A 80 5.88 -15.50 24.38
C GLY A 80 4.83 -16.57 24.03
N ALA A 81 5.22 -17.74 23.50
CA ALA A 81 4.30 -18.81 23.13
C ALA A 81 3.34 -19.18 24.27
N MET A 82 2.05 -19.11 23.97
CA MET A 82 0.98 -19.46 24.91
C MET A 82 0.54 -20.91 24.69
N PRO A 83 0.72 -21.83 25.66
CA PRO A 83 0.27 -23.21 25.50
C PRO A 83 -1.26 -23.31 25.55
N ILE A 84 -1.82 -24.31 24.87
CA ILE A 84 -3.21 -24.73 25.03
C ILE A 84 -3.23 -26.01 25.87
N VAL A 85 -4.07 -26.02 26.92
CA VAL A 85 -4.20 -27.15 27.85
C VAL A 85 -4.75 -28.38 27.11
N ASP A 86 -4.34 -29.56 27.56
CA ASP A 86 -4.75 -30.83 26.95
C ASP A 86 -6.27 -31.03 27.01
N ALA A 87 -6.82 -31.68 25.99
CA ALA A 87 -8.26 -31.96 25.91
C ALA A 87 -8.74 -32.90 27.04
N ALA A 88 -7.85 -33.71 27.63
CA ALA A 88 -8.16 -34.59 28.75
C ALA A 88 -8.20 -33.87 30.12
N HIS A 89 -7.95 -32.56 30.16
CA HIS A 89 -7.98 -31.80 31.40
C HIS A 89 -9.40 -31.79 32.00
N PRO A 90 -9.56 -32.00 33.33
CA PRO A 90 -10.89 -32.14 33.94
C PRO A 90 -11.69 -30.84 33.97
N ASP A 91 -11.01 -29.69 33.94
CA ASP A 91 -11.64 -28.36 33.91
C ASP A 91 -11.75 -27.84 32.46
N ARG A 92 -12.97 -27.85 31.93
CA ARG A 92 -13.31 -27.35 30.59
C ARG A 92 -13.16 -25.83 30.48
N GLU A 93 -13.41 -25.09 31.56
CA GLU A 93 -13.27 -23.64 31.59
C GLU A 93 -11.80 -23.24 31.43
N GLU A 94 -10.89 -23.99 32.07
CA GLU A 94 -9.45 -23.80 31.93
C GLU A 94 -8.96 -24.09 30.49
N ILE A 95 -9.47 -25.15 29.85
CA ILE A 95 -9.16 -25.43 28.44
C ILE A 95 -9.60 -24.24 27.57
N CYS A 96 -10.84 -23.77 27.71
CA CYS A 96 -11.37 -22.65 26.94
C CYS A 96 -10.54 -21.37 27.15
N LYS A 97 -10.21 -21.03 28.40
CA LYS A 97 -9.34 -19.89 28.73
C LYS A 97 -7.97 -19.99 28.06
N SER A 98 -7.37 -21.18 28.02
CA SER A 98 -6.08 -21.38 27.35
C SER A 98 -6.15 -21.18 25.84
N VAL A 99 -7.23 -21.61 25.19
CA VAL A 99 -7.48 -21.35 23.75
C VAL A 99 -7.63 -19.86 23.50
N ILE A 100 -8.43 -19.16 24.31
CA ILE A 100 -8.64 -17.71 24.20
C ILE A 100 -7.32 -16.95 24.35
N ALA A 101 -6.53 -17.29 25.37
CA ALA A 101 -5.23 -16.67 25.61
C ALA A 101 -4.26 -16.90 24.45
N ASN A 102 -4.21 -18.13 23.93
CA ASN A 102 -3.37 -18.47 22.78
C ASN A 102 -3.78 -17.71 21.52
N VAL A 103 -5.06 -17.70 21.15
CA VAL A 103 -5.55 -16.97 19.97
C VAL A 103 -5.30 -15.46 20.10
N LYS A 104 -5.61 -14.86 21.26
CA LYS A 104 -5.36 -13.43 21.52
C LYS A 104 -3.86 -13.09 21.41
N TRP A 105 -2.99 -13.95 21.93
CA TRP A 105 -1.54 -13.79 21.77
C TRP A 105 -1.15 -13.84 20.31
N GLN A 106 -1.55 -14.88 19.56
CA GLN A 106 -1.19 -15.00 18.15
C GLN A 106 -1.65 -13.79 17.32
N MET A 107 -2.86 -13.28 17.58
CA MET A 107 -3.36 -12.07 16.93
C MET A 107 -2.58 -10.81 17.33
N SER A 108 -2.10 -10.72 18.57
CA SER A 108 -1.36 -9.54 19.07
C SER A 108 0.01 -9.35 18.42
N ILE A 109 0.58 -10.42 17.87
CA ILE A 109 1.87 -10.41 17.16
C ILE A 109 1.69 -10.71 15.66
N ASP A 110 0.48 -10.50 15.15
CA ASP A 110 0.11 -10.68 13.73
C ASP A 110 0.59 -12.02 13.13
N ARG A 111 0.48 -13.12 13.90
CA ARG A 111 0.90 -14.44 13.41
C ARG A 111 -0.06 -14.96 12.37
N LYS A 112 0.48 -15.38 11.22
CA LYS A 112 -0.29 -15.84 10.06
C LYS A 112 -0.15 -17.35 9.89
N ILE A 113 -0.65 -18.13 10.85
CA ILE A 113 -0.58 -19.60 10.80
C ILE A 113 -1.92 -20.25 10.42
N GLY A 114 -1.86 -21.37 9.71
CA GLY A 114 -3.04 -22.08 9.17
C GLY A 114 -4.17 -22.30 10.19
N PRO A 115 -3.90 -22.86 11.39
CA PRO A 115 -4.94 -23.14 12.38
C PRO A 115 -5.67 -21.89 12.90
N LEU A 116 -4.97 -20.77 13.09
CA LEU A 116 -5.59 -19.51 13.49
C LEU A 116 -6.54 -19.00 12.41
N LYS A 117 -6.09 -18.99 11.16
CA LYS A 117 -6.88 -18.57 10.00
C LYS A 117 -8.14 -19.42 9.84
N ALA A 118 -8.02 -20.73 10.04
CA ALA A 118 -9.15 -21.65 9.97
C ALA A 118 -10.21 -21.34 11.04
N LEU A 119 -9.81 -21.01 12.27
CA LEU A 119 -10.74 -20.58 13.31
C LEU A 119 -11.37 -19.21 12.97
N GLN A 120 -10.58 -18.25 12.50
CA GLN A 120 -11.06 -16.93 12.09
C GLN A 120 -12.09 -17.03 10.95
N GLY A 121 -11.81 -17.84 9.93
CA GLY A 121 -12.75 -18.13 8.84
C GLY A 121 -14.06 -18.75 9.34
N TYR A 122 -13.97 -19.71 10.26
CA TYR A 122 -15.16 -20.30 10.87
C TYR A 122 -16.01 -19.27 11.64
N MET A 123 -15.36 -18.41 12.43
CA MET A 123 -16.02 -17.33 13.15
C MET A 123 -16.69 -16.33 12.21
N TRP A 124 -16.01 -15.91 11.14
CA TRP A 124 -16.56 -14.97 10.16
C TRP A 124 -17.76 -15.56 9.43
N ARG A 125 -17.68 -16.82 8.99
CA ARG A 125 -18.82 -17.50 8.36
C ARG A 125 -20.05 -17.50 9.25
N SER A 126 -19.90 -17.89 10.51
CA SER A 126 -21.00 -17.83 11.48
C SER A 126 -21.53 -16.41 11.69
N ALA A 127 -20.65 -15.40 11.70
CA ALA A 127 -21.03 -14.00 11.84
C ALA A 127 -21.83 -13.48 10.63
N TYR A 128 -21.45 -13.85 9.41
CA TYR A 128 -22.19 -13.54 8.19
C TYR A 128 -23.55 -14.24 8.17
N GLU A 129 -23.58 -15.55 8.43
CA GLU A 129 -24.80 -16.36 8.40
C GLU A 129 -25.83 -15.90 9.45
N SER A 130 -25.36 -15.47 10.62
CA SER A 130 -26.22 -14.89 11.67
C SER A 130 -26.60 -13.43 11.43
N GLY A 131 -25.98 -12.76 10.44
CA GLY A 131 -26.19 -11.34 10.14
C GLY A 131 -25.53 -10.38 11.13
N ARG A 132 -24.65 -10.86 12.02
CA ARG A 132 -23.86 -10.04 12.94
C ARG A 132 -22.82 -9.20 12.18
N ILE A 133 -22.30 -9.73 11.07
CA ILE A 133 -21.49 -8.98 10.09
C ILE A 133 -22.24 -8.99 8.77
N LYS A 134 -22.17 -7.87 8.05
CA LYS A 134 -22.55 -7.79 6.64
C LYS A 134 -21.36 -7.33 5.81
N GLY A 135 -21.20 -7.90 4.63
CA GLY A 135 -20.13 -7.51 3.72
C GLY A 135 -20.34 -6.08 3.26
N ALA A 136 -19.35 -5.22 3.47
CA ALA A 136 -19.41 -3.86 2.96
C ALA A 136 -19.24 -3.88 1.43
N VAL A 137 -20.04 -3.08 0.74
CA VAL A 137 -19.95 -2.88 -0.71
C VAL A 137 -20.30 -1.42 -0.97
N TYR A 138 -19.57 -0.72 -1.84
CA TYR A 138 -19.90 0.66 -2.21
C TYR A 138 -21.27 0.74 -2.93
N GLU A 139 -22.01 1.82 -2.69
CA GLU A 139 -23.39 1.99 -3.19
C GLU A 139 -23.49 1.97 -4.73
N ASP A 140 -22.42 2.36 -5.44
CA ASP A 140 -22.38 2.37 -6.90
C ASP A 140 -22.12 0.99 -7.53
N VAL A 141 -21.61 0.02 -6.76
CA VAL A 141 -21.16 -1.28 -7.28
C VAL A 141 -22.35 -2.10 -7.79
N VAL A 142 -23.38 -2.30 -6.98
CA VAL A 142 -24.54 -3.14 -7.38
C VAL A 142 -25.30 -2.57 -8.58
N PRO A 143 -25.59 -1.26 -8.67
CA PRO A 143 -26.12 -0.65 -9.88
C PRO A 143 -25.26 -0.90 -11.12
N ALA A 144 -23.93 -0.74 -11.02
CA ALA A 144 -23.03 -0.96 -12.14
C ALA A 144 -22.96 -2.44 -12.56
N LEU A 145 -22.87 -3.37 -11.61
CA LEU A 145 -22.90 -4.82 -11.85
C LEU A 145 -24.18 -5.23 -12.59
N ARG A 146 -25.34 -4.69 -12.18
CA ARG A 146 -26.61 -4.95 -12.85
C ARG A 146 -26.57 -4.49 -14.31
N ASN A 147 -26.09 -3.27 -14.55
CA ASN A 147 -25.96 -2.72 -15.89
C ASN A 147 -24.99 -3.55 -16.76
N TRP A 148 -23.85 -4.02 -16.22
CA TRP A 148 -22.91 -4.92 -16.93
C TRP A 148 -23.63 -6.17 -17.41
N ILE A 149 -24.38 -6.83 -16.54
CA ILE A 149 -25.05 -8.08 -16.89
C ILE A 149 -26.19 -7.87 -17.88
N GLU A 150 -26.96 -6.79 -17.77
CA GLU A 150 -28.02 -6.45 -18.72
C GLU A 150 -27.47 -6.23 -20.14
N GLN A 151 -26.22 -5.79 -20.25
CA GLN A 151 -25.50 -5.62 -21.51
C GLN A 151 -24.73 -6.89 -21.96
N GLY A 152 -24.87 -8.00 -21.22
CA GLY A 152 -24.21 -9.26 -21.55
C GLY A 152 -22.71 -9.30 -21.24
N ILE A 153 -22.24 -8.40 -20.36
CA ILE A 153 -20.88 -8.42 -19.86
C ILE A 153 -20.81 -9.38 -18.66
N ASP A 154 -19.83 -10.26 -18.71
CA ASP A 154 -19.57 -11.21 -17.64
C ASP A 154 -18.69 -10.60 -16.56
N VAL A 155 -19.01 -10.82 -15.28
CA VAL A 155 -18.23 -10.27 -14.17
C VAL A 155 -17.62 -11.39 -13.34
N TYR A 156 -16.34 -11.25 -12.99
CA TYR A 156 -15.59 -12.17 -12.14
C TYR A 156 -14.88 -11.38 -11.03
N ILE A 157 -14.55 -12.06 -9.94
CA ILE A 157 -13.72 -11.51 -8.86
C ILE A 157 -12.30 -12.06 -8.97
N TYR A 158 -11.30 -11.22 -8.72
CA TYR A 158 -9.95 -11.68 -8.40
C TYR A 158 -9.40 -10.92 -7.20
N SER A 159 -9.24 -11.62 -6.07
CA SER A 159 -8.81 -11.03 -4.80
C SER A 159 -7.80 -11.94 -4.11
N SER A 160 -7.04 -11.39 -3.16
CA SER A 160 -6.17 -12.21 -2.31
C SER A 160 -7.02 -13.16 -1.47
N GLY A 161 -8.14 -12.68 -0.89
CA GLY A 161 -9.07 -13.46 -0.08
C GLY A 161 -9.57 -14.74 -0.76
N SER A 162 -9.71 -15.83 0.00
CA SER A 162 -10.09 -17.14 -0.54
C SER A 162 -11.46 -17.08 -1.22
N VAL A 163 -11.69 -17.92 -2.22
CA VAL A 163 -13.01 -17.97 -2.91
C VAL A 163 -14.17 -18.12 -1.92
N GLU A 164 -13.98 -18.85 -0.82
CA GLU A 164 -14.98 -18.95 0.25
C GLU A 164 -15.22 -17.60 0.95
N ALA A 165 -14.16 -16.90 1.36
CA ALA A 165 -14.27 -15.59 1.99
C ALA A 165 -14.94 -14.56 1.06
N GLN A 166 -14.61 -14.60 -0.24
CA GLN A 166 -15.27 -13.76 -1.25
C GLN A 166 -16.78 -14.08 -1.33
N LYS A 167 -17.13 -15.38 -1.33
CA LYS A 167 -18.53 -15.81 -1.37
C LYS A 167 -19.30 -15.38 -0.11
N LEU A 168 -18.67 -15.43 1.06
CA LEU A 168 -19.26 -14.94 2.31
C LEU A 168 -19.50 -13.42 2.26
N LEU A 169 -18.49 -12.66 1.84
CA LEU A 169 -18.57 -11.20 1.72
C LEU A 169 -19.76 -10.77 0.84
N PHE A 170 -19.87 -11.35 -0.35
CA PHE A 170 -20.89 -10.98 -1.32
C PHE A 170 -22.23 -11.71 -1.13
N GLY A 171 -22.24 -12.86 -0.48
CA GLY A 171 -23.46 -13.62 -0.15
C GLY A 171 -24.28 -12.97 0.96
N TRP A 172 -23.61 -12.27 1.89
CA TRP A 172 -24.21 -11.59 3.03
C TRP A 172 -23.82 -10.10 3.06
N SER A 173 -23.85 -9.45 1.89
CA SER A 173 -23.51 -8.03 1.81
C SER A 173 -24.59 -7.12 2.41
N VAL A 174 -24.27 -5.85 2.61
CA VAL A 174 -25.24 -4.80 2.98
C VAL A 174 -26.39 -4.68 1.98
N GLU A 175 -26.15 -5.06 0.71
CA GLU A 175 -27.12 -5.12 -0.39
C GLU A 175 -27.82 -6.48 -0.51
N GLY A 176 -27.65 -7.37 0.47
CA GLY A 176 -28.13 -8.75 0.43
C GLY A 176 -27.20 -9.67 -0.37
N ASN A 177 -27.74 -10.78 -0.88
CA ASN A 177 -26.95 -11.72 -1.67
C ASN A 177 -26.74 -11.21 -3.10
N ILE A 178 -25.51 -10.82 -3.41
CA ILE A 178 -25.10 -10.29 -4.71
C ILE A 178 -24.24 -11.28 -5.53
N LEU A 179 -24.06 -12.52 -5.07
CA LEU A 179 -23.29 -13.55 -5.79
C LEU A 179 -23.82 -13.85 -7.19
N LYS A 180 -25.12 -13.63 -7.41
CA LYS A 180 -25.77 -13.78 -8.72
C LYS A 180 -25.16 -12.89 -9.81
N TYR A 181 -24.42 -11.83 -9.46
CA TYR A 181 -23.77 -10.97 -10.44
C TYR A 181 -22.41 -11.50 -10.90
N PHE A 182 -21.79 -12.43 -10.17
CA PHE A 182 -20.47 -12.96 -10.48
C PHE A 182 -20.58 -14.34 -11.13
N LYS A 183 -19.90 -14.53 -12.27
CA LYS A 183 -19.80 -15.82 -12.95
C LYS A 183 -18.75 -16.75 -12.34
N GLY A 184 -17.77 -16.19 -11.64
CA GLY A 184 -16.69 -16.94 -11.02
C GLY A 184 -15.83 -16.06 -10.11
N HIS A 185 -14.97 -16.73 -9.37
CA HIS A 185 -14.11 -16.16 -8.36
C HIS A 185 -12.71 -16.74 -8.55
N PHE A 186 -11.70 -15.90 -8.44
CA PHE A 186 -10.30 -16.27 -8.45
C PHE A 186 -9.66 -15.77 -7.15
N ASP A 187 -8.81 -16.60 -6.55
CA ASP A 187 -7.96 -16.22 -5.43
C ASP A 187 -6.48 -16.50 -5.75
N THR A 188 -5.60 -16.42 -4.75
CA THR A 188 -4.17 -16.68 -4.95
C THR A 188 -3.83 -18.11 -5.37
N GLY A 189 -4.80 -19.04 -5.34
CA GLY A 189 -4.65 -20.37 -5.91
C GLY A 189 -4.35 -20.36 -7.42
N VAL A 190 -4.82 -19.33 -8.15
CA VAL A 190 -4.44 -19.13 -9.57
C VAL A 190 -3.03 -18.55 -9.71
N GLY A 191 -2.55 -17.84 -8.70
CA GLY A 191 -1.26 -17.16 -8.63
C GLY A 191 -1.36 -15.78 -7.98
N LEU A 192 -0.20 -15.14 -7.77
CA LEU A 192 -0.06 -13.82 -7.19
C LEU A 192 -0.68 -12.70 -8.05
N LYS A 193 -1.34 -11.71 -7.43
CA LYS A 193 -2.00 -10.60 -8.14
C LYS A 193 -1.03 -9.64 -8.84
N VAL A 194 0.25 -9.66 -8.46
CA VAL A 194 1.31 -8.85 -9.08
C VAL A 194 2.08 -9.61 -10.17
N GLU A 195 1.65 -10.83 -10.52
CA GLU A 195 2.30 -11.65 -11.53
C GLU A 195 1.46 -11.74 -12.81
N LYS A 196 2.08 -11.38 -13.95
CA LYS A 196 1.48 -11.55 -15.30
C LYS A 196 0.91 -12.96 -15.51
N ALA A 197 1.59 -13.99 -15.00
CA ALA A 197 1.21 -15.38 -15.19
C ALA A 197 -0.19 -15.70 -14.65
N SER A 198 -0.61 -15.03 -13.58
CA SER A 198 -1.94 -15.19 -12.98
C SER A 198 -3.04 -14.73 -13.92
N TYR A 199 -2.89 -13.54 -14.52
CA TYR A 199 -3.84 -13.00 -15.51
C TYR A 199 -3.90 -13.85 -16.79
N VAL A 200 -2.76 -14.40 -17.25
CA VAL A 200 -2.76 -15.34 -18.37
C VAL A 200 -3.59 -16.58 -18.05
N LYS A 201 -3.45 -17.18 -16.85
CA LYS A 201 -4.28 -18.32 -16.43
C LYS A 201 -5.77 -17.95 -16.32
N ILE A 202 -6.08 -16.80 -15.72
CA ILE A 202 -7.46 -16.31 -15.58
C ILE A 202 -8.12 -16.16 -16.95
N SER A 203 -7.47 -15.48 -17.91
CA SER A 203 -8.02 -15.32 -19.28
C SER A 203 -8.28 -16.66 -19.98
N HIS A 204 -7.38 -17.63 -19.80
CA HIS A 204 -7.55 -18.98 -20.33
C HIS A 204 -8.74 -19.72 -19.69
N GLU A 205 -8.93 -19.59 -18.37
CA GLU A 205 -10.02 -20.23 -17.65
C GLU A 205 -11.38 -19.61 -18.00
N ILE A 206 -11.44 -18.28 -18.09
CA ILE A 206 -12.60 -17.53 -18.57
C ILE A 206 -12.88 -17.81 -20.05
N LYS A 207 -11.86 -18.27 -20.81
CA LYS A 207 -11.89 -18.50 -22.26
C LYS A 207 -12.16 -17.21 -23.03
N GLN A 208 -11.52 -16.13 -22.60
CA GLN A 208 -11.63 -14.82 -23.22
C GLN A 208 -10.26 -14.30 -23.62
N ALA A 209 -10.19 -13.63 -24.78
CA ALA A 209 -8.97 -12.96 -25.20
C ALA A 209 -8.59 -11.86 -24.20
N PRO A 210 -7.33 -11.73 -23.76
CA PRO A 210 -6.91 -10.74 -22.75
C PRO A 210 -7.40 -9.31 -23.05
N GLU A 211 -7.33 -8.86 -24.30
CA GLU A 211 -7.76 -7.53 -24.74
C GLU A 211 -9.27 -7.30 -24.63
N ARG A 212 -10.07 -8.36 -24.43
CA ARG A 212 -11.52 -8.32 -24.22
C ARG A 212 -11.91 -8.37 -22.74
N ILE A 213 -10.93 -8.36 -21.84
CA ILE A 213 -11.10 -8.36 -20.39
C ILE A 213 -10.67 -7.00 -19.84
N LEU A 214 -11.55 -6.35 -19.09
CA LEU A 214 -11.23 -5.19 -18.27
C LEU A 214 -10.94 -5.64 -16.84
N PHE A 215 -9.76 -5.33 -16.32
CA PHE A 215 -9.43 -5.50 -14.91
C PHE A 215 -9.53 -4.17 -14.16
N ILE A 216 -10.18 -4.19 -13.00
CA ILE A 216 -10.38 -3.02 -12.16
C ILE A 216 -9.79 -3.31 -10.78
N SER A 217 -8.82 -2.50 -10.35
CA SER A 217 -8.13 -2.61 -9.06
C SER A 217 -7.69 -1.22 -8.58
N ASP A 218 -7.48 -1.02 -7.28
CA ASP A 218 -6.84 0.18 -6.74
C ASP A 218 -5.30 0.10 -6.77
N ASN A 219 -4.74 -1.11 -6.90
CA ASN A 219 -3.32 -1.36 -6.75
C ASN A 219 -2.57 -1.28 -8.09
N ILE A 220 -1.70 -0.27 -8.23
CA ILE A 220 -0.91 -0.01 -9.44
C ILE A 220 -0.05 -1.21 -9.86
N LYS A 221 0.44 -2.01 -8.91
CA LYS A 221 1.28 -3.19 -9.24
C LYS A 221 0.48 -4.32 -9.88
N GLU A 222 -0.78 -4.47 -9.48
CA GLU A 222 -1.70 -5.43 -10.09
C GLU A 222 -2.10 -4.97 -11.50
N ILE A 223 -2.34 -3.67 -11.64
CA ILE A 223 -2.64 -3.02 -12.92
C ILE A 223 -1.49 -3.21 -13.91
N ASP A 224 -0.25 -3.01 -13.48
CA ASP A 224 0.95 -3.31 -14.29
C ASP A 224 0.96 -4.78 -14.75
N ALA A 225 0.79 -5.73 -13.84
CA ALA A 225 0.77 -7.15 -14.17
C ALA A 225 -0.35 -7.51 -15.18
N ALA A 226 -1.52 -6.89 -15.07
CA ALA A 226 -2.63 -7.05 -16.00
C ALA A 226 -2.33 -6.44 -17.38
N ILE A 227 -1.74 -5.24 -17.43
CA ILE A 227 -1.28 -4.60 -18.68
C ILE A 227 -0.30 -5.52 -19.40
N GLN A 228 0.68 -6.07 -18.69
CA GLN A 228 1.66 -6.98 -19.28
C GLN A 228 1.03 -8.28 -19.82
N ALA A 229 -0.12 -8.69 -19.30
CA ALA A 229 -0.93 -9.81 -19.80
C ALA A 229 -1.83 -9.45 -20.99
N GLY A 230 -1.91 -8.17 -21.36
CA GLY A 230 -2.72 -7.66 -22.47
C GLY A 230 -4.15 -7.29 -22.08
N TYR A 231 -4.45 -7.18 -20.79
CA TYR A 231 -5.77 -6.76 -20.31
C TYR A 231 -5.99 -5.26 -20.55
N GLN A 232 -7.25 -4.89 -20.69
CA GLN A 232 -7.66 -3.51 -20.45
C GLN A 232 -7.70 -3.28 -18.95
N VAL A 233 -7.40 -2.07 -18.48
CA VAL A 233 -7.29 -1.77 -17.05
C VAL A 233 -7.94 -0.44 -16.68
N ALA A 234 -8.44 -0.35 -15.47
CA ALA A 234 -8.86 0.89 -14.82
C ALA A 234 -8.46 0.89 -13.35
N ILE A 235 -8.03 2.04 -12.85
CA ILE A 235 -7.67 2.22 -11.44
C ILE A 235 -8.86 2.79 -10.68
N THR A 236 -9.22 2.17 -9.56
CA THR A 236 -10.18 2.77 -8.64
C THR A 236 -9.52 3.68 -7.63
N ASN A 237 -10.10 4.86 -7.47
CA ASN A 237 -9.70 5.82 -6.45
C ASN A 237 -10.84 5.97 -5.44
N ARG A 238 -10.78 5.17 -4.37
CA ARG A 238 -11.79 5.17 -3.31
C ARG A 238 -11.24 5.81 -2.03
N PRO A 239 -12.12 6.29 -1.13
CA PRO A 239 -11.69 6.81 0.16
C PRO A 239 -10.85 5.79 0.94
N GLY A 240 -9.66 6.21 1.38
CA GLY A 240 -8.71 5.38 2.14
C GLY A 240 -7.68 4.62 1.29
N ASN A 241 -7.82 4.61 -0.04
CA ASN A 241 -6.82 4.01 -0.92
C ASN A 241 -5.49 4.76 -0.86
N ALA A 242 -4.41 4.08 -1.25
CA ALA A 242 -3.10 4.71 -1.35
C ALA A 242 -3.13 5.89 -2.35
N PRO A 243 -2.45 7.01 -2.07
CA PRO A 243 -2.39 8.13 -3.01
C PRO A 243 -1.81 7.69 -4.35
N LEU A 244 -2.50 8.00 -5.43
CA LEU A 244 -1.98 7.79 -6.78
C LEU A 244 -0.86 8.80 -7.08
N PRO A 245 0.13 8.43 -7.92
CA PRO A 245 1.27 9.28 -8.26
C PRO A 245 0.84 10.41 -9.21
N PHE A 246 0.10 11.39 -8.68
CA PHE A 246 -0.28 12.58 -9.42
C PHE A 246 0.90 13.56 -9.54
N PRO A 247 1.02 14.30 -10.66
CA PRO A 247 1.87 15.48 -10.71
C PRO A 247 1.41 16.50 -9.64
N PRO A 248 2.33 17.20 -8.96
CA PRO A 248 2.01 18.10 -7.86
C PRO A 248 1.04 19.25 -8.19
N GLU A 249 0.75 19.51 -9.46
CA GLU A 249 -0.12 20.61 -9.93
C GLU A 249 -1.46 20.15 -10.55
N ALA A 250 -1.71 18.85 -10.65
CA ALA A 250 -2.92 18.34 -11.31
C ALA A 250 -4.07 18.18 -10.29
N THR A 251 -5.02 19.11 -10.32
CA THR A 251 -6.20 19.12 -9.43
C THR A 251 -7.31 18.16 -9.86
N THR A 252 -7.25 17.64 -11.09
CA THR A 252 -8.18 16.64 -11.64
C THR A 252 -7.48 15.86 -12.74
N THR A 253 -6.89 14.70 -12.43
CA THR A 253 -6.32 13.81 -13.46
C THR A 253 -7.24 12.61 -13.66
N THR A 254 -7.73 12.41 -14.88
CA THR A 254 -8.65 11.31 -15.24
C THR A 254 -7.93 10.01 -15.63
N SER A 255 -6.59 10.02 -15.64
CA SER A 255 -5.72 8.88 -15.95
C SER A 255 -4.33 9.05 -15.33
N ILE A 256 -3.58 7.97 -15.16
CA ILE A 256 -2.14 8.00 -14.83
C ILE A 256 -1.36 7.12 -15.80
N GLU A 257 -0.07 7.39 -15.96
CA GLU A 257 0.81 6.53 -16.74
C GLU A 257 1.26 5.33 -15.90
N VAL A 258 1.00 4.12 -16.39
CA VAL A 258 1.52 2.87 -15.84
C VAL A 258 2.15 2.10 -16.99
N CYS A 259 3.47 1.83 -16.89
CA CYS A 259 4.23 1.10 -17.90
C CYS A 259 4.10 1.64 -19.34
N GLY A 260 4.11 2.97 -19.48
CA GLY A 260 3.99 3.65 -20.77
C GLY A 260 2.58 3.68 -21.35
N GLN A 261 1.57 3.19 -20.62
CA GLN A 261 0.16 3.25 -20.99
C GLN A 261 -0.61 4.22 -20.10
N GLN A 262 -1.48 5.03 -20.69
CA GLN A 262 -2.42 5.86 -19.94
C GLN A 262 -3.57 4.99 -19.40
N VAL A 263 -3.62 4.83 -18.09
CA VAL A 263 -4.62 4.05 -17.38
C VAL A 263 -5.68 4.99 -16.80
N PRO A 264 -6.97 4.81 -17.13
CA PRO A 264 -8.03 5.65 -16.58
C PRO A 264 -8.19 5.45 -15.07
N ILE A 265 -8.46 6.55 -14.38
CA ILE A 265 -8.91 6.54 -12.99
C ILE A 265 -10.43 6.68 -12.98
N ILE A 266 -11.08 5.89 -12.13
CA ILE A 266 -12.51 5.94 -11.85
C ILE A 266 -12.72 6.10 -10.34
N ASP A 267 -13.63 6.99 -9.95
CA ASP A 267 -14.05 7.11 -8.55
C ASP A 267 -15.26 6.21 -8.27
N THR A 268 -16.02 5.88 -9.33
CA THR A 268 -17.22 5.03 -9.30
C THR A 268 -17.26 4.02 -10.45
N PHE A 269 -17.90 2.86 -10.25
CA PHE A 269 -18.05 1.85 -11.30
C PHE A 269 -18.96 2.31 -12.46
N THR A 270 -19.81 3.31 -12.24
CA THR A 270 -20.68 3.88 -13.29
C THR A 270 -19.89 4.54 -14.43
N GLU A 271 -18.71 5.09 -14.16
CA GLU A 271 -17.88 5.79 -15.15
C GLU A 271 -17.25 4.85 -16.20
N VAL A 272 -17.13 3.56 -15.87
CA VAL A 272 -16.52 2.55 -16.75
C VAL A 272 -17.30 2.41 -18.07
N PHE A 273 -18.62 2.63 -18.00
CA PHE A 273 -19.53 2.47 -19.13
C PHE A 273 -19.70 3.70 -20.00
N GLU A 274 -19.70 4.89 -19.40
CA GLU A 274 -19.87 6.14 -20.15
C GLU A 274 -18.78 6.27 -21.23
N ARG A 275 -17.60 5.68 -20.99
CA ARG A 275 -16.46 5.70 -21.91
C ARG A 275 -16.54 4.70 -23.07
N THR A 276 -17.48 3.74 -23.10
CA THR A 276 -17.47 2.60 -24.05
C THR A 276 -18.68 2.44 -24.95
N SER A 277 -19.65 3.36 -24.95
CA SER A 277 -20.96 3.23 -25.62
C SER A 277 -20.94 2.71 -27.08
N SER A 278 -21.00 1.38 -27.28
CA SER A 278 -21.79 0.65 -28.30
C SER A 278 -21.38 -0.84 -28.37
N PHE A 279 -22.16 -1.76 -27.79
CA PHE A 279 -22.54 -3.03 -28.45
C PHE A 279 -23.61 -3.87 -27.72
N GLN A 280 -24.31 -4.70 -28.49
CA GLN A 280 -25.42 -5.61 -28.10
C GLN A 280 -24.91 -7.03 -27.78
N ALA A 281 -25.59 -7.69 -26.82
CA ALA A 281 -25.24 -8.97 -26.20
C ALA A 281 -25.52 -10.24 -27.05
N ALA A 282 -24.73 -11.30 -26.80
CA ALA A 282 -24.95 -12.67 -27.28
C ALA A 282 -24.87 -13.71 -26.12
N SER A 283 -25.53 -14.86 -26.31
CA SER A 283 -26.05 -15.80 -25.30
C SER A 283 -25.07 -16.79 -24.61
N ARG A 284 -25.42 -17.17 -23.36
CA ARG A 284 -24.69 -17.98 -22.33
C ARG A 284 -24.61 -19.51 -22.53
N PRO A 285 -23.60 -20.18 -21.91
CA PRO A 285 -23.72 -21.53 -21.35
C PRO A 285 -23.55 -21.61 -19.80
N LYS A 286 -23.87 -22.78 -19.23
CA LYS A 286 -24.18 -23.07 -17.81
C LYS A 286 -22.98 -23.38 -16.89
N GLN A 287 -23.21 -23.14 -15.61
CA GLN A 287 -22.37 -23.24 -14.40
C GLN A 287 -22.00 -24.68 -14.01
N GLY A 288 -20.78 -24.90 -13.51
CA GLY A 288 -20.26 -26.20 -13.04
C GLY A 288 -19.88 -26.19 -11.55
N ASP A 289 -19.96 -27.37 -10.92
CA ASP A 289 -19.84 -27.64 -9.48
C ASP A 289 -18.43 -27.53 -8.88
N PHE A 290 -18.40 -27.15 -7.60
CA PHE A 290 -17.24 -26.91 -6.71
C PHE A 290 -16.65 -28.21 -6.12
N LYS A 291 -15.33 -28.23 -5.84
CA LYS A 291 -14.61 -29.36 -5.22
C LYS A 291 -13.81 -28.93 -3.98
N LEU A 292 -13.75 -29.84 -3.01
CA LEU A 292 -13.19 -29.66 -1.66
C LEU A 292 -11.65 -29.50 -1.59
N ASP A 293 -10.94 -29.67 -2.71
CA ASP A 293 -9.46 -29.61 -2.75
C ASP A 293 -8.90 -28.18 -2.67
N ASP A 294 -9.74 -27.15 -2.77
CA ASP A 294 -9.35 -25.74 -2.78
C ASP A 294 -8.92 -25.20 -1.38
N LEU A 295 -9.04 -26.02 -0.33
CA LEU A 295 -8.67 -25.68 1.06
C LEU A 295 -7.15 -25.62 1.33
N ILE A 296 -6.32 -26.06 0.38
CA ILE A 296 -4.86 -26.19 0.57
C ILE A 296 -4.10 -24.86 0.33
N HIS A 297 -4.74 -23.83 -0.25
CA HIS A 297 -4.07 -22.57 -0.65
C HIS A 297 -4.24 -21.40 0.33
N LEU A 298 -4.95 -21.62 1.45
CA LEU A 298 -5.21 -20.57 2.45
C LEU A 298 -3.90 -20.03 3.09
N GLU A 299 -2.87 -20.86 3.22
CA GLU A 299 -1.60 -20.46 3.83
C GLU A 299 -0.87 -19.40 2.98
N THR A 300 -0.72 -19.67 1.68
CA THR A 300 -0.07 -18.81 0.69
C THR A 300 -0.73 -17.44 0.57
N MET A 301 -2.07 -17.40 0.55
CA MET A 301 -2.85 -16.15 0.52
C MET A 301 -2.45 -15.15 1.61
N PHE A 302 -2.35 -15.63 2.85
CA PHE A 302 -2.10 -14.75 3.99
C PHE A 302 -0.61 -14.47 4.20
N GLU A 303 0.29 -15.33 3.71
CA GLU A 303 1.71 -14.96 3.58
C GLU A 303 1.86 -13.78 2.64
N GLU A 304 1.09 -13.76 1.55
CA GLU A 304 1.10 -12.68 0.57
C GLU A 304 0.40 -11.42 1.08
N LEU A 305 -0.77 -11.54 1.71
CA LEU A 305 -1.44 -10.42 2.38
C LEU A 305 -0.52 -9.81 3.44
N GLY A 306 0.16 -10.64 4.22
CA GLY A 306 1.12 -10.16 5.21
C GLY A 306 2.40 -9.57 4.62
N ARG A 307 2.89 -10.09 3.50
CA ARG A 307 4.00 -9.50 2.76
C ARG A 307 3.58 -8.15 2.17
N GLU A 308 2.37 -8.03 1.65
CA GLU A 308 1.86 -6.80 1.05
C GLU A 308 1.55 -5.74 2.10
N ASP A 309 0.94 -6.12 3.22
CA ASP A 309 0.73 -5.25 4.38
C ASP A 309 2.06 -4.82 4.99
N GLY A 310 2.98 -5.75 5.26
CA GLY A 310 4.30 -5.42 5.79
C GLY A 310 5.13 -4.56 4.84
N LEU A 311 4.99 -4.77 3.53
CA LEU A 311 5.61 -3.91 2.51
C LEU A 311 4.95 -2.52 2.48
N ARG A 312 3.62 -2.44 2.61
CA ARG A 312 2.85 -1.19 2.62
C ARG A 312 3.18 -0.35 3.85
N ASP A 313 3.16 -0.96 5.03
CA ASP A 313 3.54 -0.33 6.29
C ASP A 313 5.02 0.07 6.27
N GLY A 314 5.89 -0.79 5.75
CA GLY A 314 7.30 -0.48 5.56
C GLY A 314 7.54 0.69 4.60
N ILE A 315 6.78 0.78 3.50
CA ILE A 315 6.84 1.90 2.56
C ILE A 315 6.31 3.18 3.22
N HIS A 316 5.17 3.13 3.91
CA HIS A 316 4.57 4.30 4.57
C HIS A 316 5.44 4.84 5.71
N ALA A 317 5.93 3.94 6.57
CA ALA A 317 6.89 4.26 7.63
C ALA A 317 8.19 4.79 7.03
N GLY A 318 8.74 4.12 6.01
CA GLY A 318 9.97 4.53 5.33
C GLY A 318 9.87 5.89 4.65
N HIS A 319 8.75 6.23 4.01
CA HIS A 319 8.52 7.57 3.45
C HIS A 319 8.43 8.64 4.53
N THR A 320 7.75 8.33 5.64
CA THR A 320 7.58 9.27 6.75
C THR A 320 8.91 9.51 7.45
N GLU A 321 9.62 8.44 7.81
CA GLU A 321 10.97 8.48 8.41
C GLU A 321 11.97 9.15 7.47
N GLY A 322 11.99 8.79 6.19
CA GLY A 322 12.86 9.40 5.19
C GLY A 322 12.59 10.89 5.00
N ARG A 323 11.32 11.31 5.02
CA ARG A 323 10.95 12.73 4.95
C ARG A 323 11.35 13.48 6.21
N VAL A 324 11.15 12.90 7.40
CA VAL A 324 11.57 13.50 8.67
C VAL A 324 13.09 13.62 8.73
N ALA A 325 13.82 12.53 8.50
CA ALA A 325 15.27 12.51 8.50
C ALA A 325 15.86 13.44 7.42
N GLY A 326 15.29 13.46 6.22
CA GLY A 326 15.69 14.36 5.14
C GLY A 326 15.44 15.84 5.48
N THR A 327 14.32 16.15 6.13
CA THR A 327 13.99 17.52 6.58
C THR A 327 14.93 17.97 7.70
N GLU A 328 15.15 17.14 8.71
CA GLU A 328 16.06 17.44 9.82
C GLU A 328 17.48 17.64 9.31
N ARG A 329 17.97 16.71 8.48
CA ARG A 329 19.33 16.79 7.94
C ARG A 329 19.49 17.95 6.96
N GLY A 330 18.50 18.20 6.11
CA GLY A 330 18.45 19.36 5.21
C GLY A 330 18.52 20.67 5.99
N PHE A 331 17.74 20.79 7.07
CA PHE A 331 17.75 21.96 7.95
C PHE A 331 19.11 22.17 8.62
N GLU A 332 19.75 21.12 9.13
CA GLU A 332 21.09 21.22 9.73
C GLU A 332 22.14 21.73 8.74
N MET A 333 22.12 21.22 7.50
CA MET A 333 23.05 21.63 6.44
C MET A 333 22.81 23.07 6.01
N ALA A 334 21.55 23.47 5.80
CA ALA A 334 21.18 24.83 5.44
C ALA A 334 21.58 25.84 6.54
N ARG A 335 21.40 25.46 7.82
CA ARG A 335 21.82 26.26 8.96
C ARG A 335 23.32 26.49 8.98
N GLU A 336 24.10 25.45 8.70
CA GLU A 336 25.56 25.56 8.61
C GLU A 336 26.01 26.42 7.42
N ALA A 337 25.42 26.24 6.24
CA ALA A 337 25.68 27.08 5.08
C ALA A 337 25.35 28.56 5.37
N GLY A 338 24.22 28.82 6.04
CA GLY A 338 23.81 30.15 6.47
C GLY A 338 24.81 30.82 7.44
N PHE A 339 25.40 30.06 8.36
CA PHE A 339 26.48 30.55 9.22
C PHE A 339 27.68 31.03 8.38
N TYR A 340 28.13 30.23 7.41
CA TYR A 340 29.25 30.59 6.54
C TYR A 340 28.96 31.81 5.66
N PHE A 341 27.74 31.91 5.14
CA PHE A 341 27.29 33.10 4.42
C PHE A 341 27.33 34.35 5.30
N GLY A 342 26.82 34.26 6.53
CA GLY A 342 26.81 35.36 7.50
C GLY A 342 28.22 35.82 7.86
N ALA A 343 29.13 34.88 8.15
CA ALA A 343 30.54 35.17 8.42
C ALA A 343 31.21 35.90 7.25
N ALA A 344 31.04 35.37 6.03
CA ALA A 344 31.63 35.96 4.83
C ALA A 344 31.08 37.37 4.53
N LYS A 345 29.77 37.57 4.72
CA LYS A 345 29.13 38.89 4.57
C LYS A 345 29.67 39.89 5.57
N MET A 346 29.73 39.52 6.84
CA MET A 346 30.27 40.37 7.91
C MET A 346 31.73 40.75 7.65
N TRP A 347 32.59 39.79 7.30
CA TRP A 347 34.00 40.05 7.00
C TRP A 347 34.18 41.00 5.82
N ALA A 348 33.41 40.80 4.74
CA ALA A 348 33.45 41.69 3.59
C ALA A 348 33.03 43.12 3.95
N GLU A 349 31.94 43.29 4.71
CA GLU A 349 31.46 44.61 5.14
C GLU A 349 32.43 45.30 6.12
N ALA A 350 33.01 44.54 7.05
CA ALA A 350 33.97 45.07 8.02
C ALA A 350 35.24 45.58 7.32
N ALA A 351 35.74 44.84 6.34
CA ALA A 351 36.90 45.25 5.55
C ALA A 351 36.59 46.45 4.63
N GLN A 352 35.41 46.51 4.01
CA GLN A 352 35.00 47.66 3.19
C GLN A 352 34.88 48.95 4.00
N LYS A 353 34.43 48.86 5.26
CA LYS A 353 34.31 50.00 6.18
C LYS A 353 35.63 50.37 6.88
N GLY A 354 36.71 49.64 6.60
CA GLY A 354 38.03 49.89 7.19
C GLY A 354 38.20 49.42 8.63
N PHE A 355 37.28 48.60 9.16
CA PHE A 355 37.40 48.03 10.51
C PHE A 355 38.42 46.88 10.58
N VAL A 356 38.70 46.24 9.44
CA VAL A 356 39.66 45.13 9.34
C VAL A 356 40.50 45.32 8.07
N GLU A 357 41.82 45.24 8.22
CA GLU A 357 42.75 45.21 7.08
C GLU A 357 42.89 43.78 6.56
N THR A 358 42.77 43.59 5.24
CA THR A 358 42.94 42.29 4.60
C THR A 358 43.62 42.44 3.24
N SER A 359 44.29 41.38 2.79
CA SER A 359 44.91 41.35 1.47
C SER A 359 43.87 41.18 0.35
N ASP A 360 44.20 41.57 -0.87
CA ASP A 360 43.36 41.30 -2.06
C ASP A 360 43.01 39.81 -2.22
N ARG A 361 43.95 38.94 -1.84
CA ARG A 361 43.75 37.49 -1.84
C ARG A 361 42.74 37.05 -0.78
N GLY A 362 42.79 37.65 0.41
CA GLY A 362 41.82 37.43 1.48
C GLY A 362 40.42 37.88 1.09
N MET A 363 40.30 39.10 0.53
CA MET A 363 39.03 39.64 0.06
C MET A 363 38.39 38.76 -1.03
N LYS A 364 39.18 38.31 -2.02
CA LYS A 364 38.69 37.37 -3.06
C LYS A 364 38.22 36.04 -2.48
N ALA A 365 38.93 35.50 -1.49
CA ALA A 365 38.54 34.24 -0.83
C ALA A 365 37.22 34.38 -0.07
N VAL A 366 37.00 35.51 0.61
CA VAL A 366 35.74 35.82 1.32
C VAL A 366 34.57 36.00 0.36
N GLN A 367 34.76 36.71 -0.75
CA GLN A 367 33.72 36.89 -1.77
C GLN A 367 33.31 35.56 -2.42
N LEU A 368 34.28 34.68 -2.71
CA LEU A 368 34.01 33.37 -3.26
C LEU A 368 33.25 32.47 -2.26
N LEU A 369 33.64 32.48 -1.00
CA LEU A 369 32.93 31.77 0.07
C LEU A 369 31.47 32.26 0.16
N ARG A 370 31.24 33.58 0.13
CA ARG A 370 29.91 34.17 0.17
C ARG A 370 29.04 33.70 -1.00
N ALA A 371 29.57 33.73 -2.22
CA ALA A 371 28.83 33.30 -3.40
C ALA A 371 28.44 31.82 -3.32
N GLN A 372 29.38 30.96 -2.89
CA GLN A 372 29.11 29.51 -2.78
C GLN A 372 28.17 29.14 -1.63
N ALA A 373 28.19 29.88 -0.53
CA ALA A 373 27.24 29.68 0.56
C ALA A 373 25.84 30.23 0.24
N GLN A 374 25.75 31.26 -0.62
CA GLN A 374 24.48 31.79 -1.10
C GLN A 374 23.81 30.84 -2.11
N ASP A 375 24.60 30.17 -2.93
CA ASP A 375 24.16 29.19 -3.94
C ASP A 375 24.03 27.77 -3.37
N PHE A 376 23.80 27.65 -2.05
CA PHE A 376 23.61 26.34 -1.43
C PHE A 376 22.25 25.76 -1.86
N PRO A 377 22.20 24.51 -2.32
CA PRO A 377 20.97 23.89 -2.82
C PRO A 377 19.89 23.82 -1.73
N LEU A 378 18.67 24.19 -2.10
CA LEU A 378 17.49 24.15 -1.20
C LEU A 378 16.66 22.88 -1.38
N GLU A 379 16.91 22.13 -2.45
CA GLU A 379 16.19 20.90 -2.79
C GLU A 379 17.19 19.77 -3.01
N ASN A 380 16.81 18.57 -2.60
CA ASN A 380 17.57 17.34 -2.85
C ASN A 380 17.03 16.67 -4.11
N THR A 381 17.51 17.10 -5.28
CA THR A 381 17.11 16.53 -6.57
C THR A 381 17.77 15.18 -6.76
N HIS A 382 16.96 14.12 -6.90
CA HIS A 382 17.43 12.73 -6.85
C HIS A 382 18.13 12.23 -8.12
N ASP A 383 18.29 13.09 -9.13
CA ASP A 383 18.86 12.75 -10.43
C ASP A 383 19.93 13.78 -10.83
N SER A 384 20.94 13.29 -11.55
CA SER A 384 22.25 13.83 -11.97
C SER A 384 22.37 15.27 -12.49
N GLU A 385 21.40 16.15 -12.30
CA GLU A 385 21.35 17.50 -12.89
C GLU A 385 21.63 18.63 -11.87
N GLY A 386 21.79 18.33 -10.57
CA GLY A 386 22.02 19.33 -9.52
C GLY A 386 23.22 19.05 -8.60
N PRO A 387 23.80 20.09 -7.96
CA PRO A 387 24.89 19.89 -6.99
C PRO A 387 24.35 19.27 -5.69
N ASP A 388 24.82 18.08 -5.35
CA ASP A 388 24.48 17.39 -4.10
C ASP A 388 24.71 18.30 -2.86
N PRO A 389 23.72 18.45 -1.95
CA PRO A 389 23.84 19.29 -0.76
C PRO A 389 25.01 18.92 0.15
N VAL A 390 25.32 17.63 0.29
CA VAL A 390 26.43 17.16 1.14
C VAL A 390 27.77 17.61 0.57
N THR A 391 28.00 17.35 -0.72
CA THR A 391 29.20 17.75 -1.45
C THR A 391 29.36 19.27 -1.49
N SER A 392 28.25 19.98 -1.66
CA SER A 392 28.22 21.45 -1.64
C SER A 392 28.64 22.00 -0.28
N LEU A 393 28.17 21.40 0.81
CA LEU A 393 28.54 21.82 2.17
C LEU A 393 30.02 21.57 2.46
N ASP A 394 30.57 20.42 2.05
CA ASP A 394 32.00 20.11 2.23
C ASP A 394 32.91 21.07 1.46
N ARG A 395 32.49 21.47 0.25
CA ARG A 395 33.16 22.52 -0.52
C ARG A 395 33.14 23.86 0.23
N ILE A 396 32.01 24.25 0.81
CA ILE A 396 31.88 25.49 1.61
C ILE A 396 32.79 25.42 2.85
N ARG A 397 32.81 24.29 3.58
CA ARG A 397 33.70 24.08 4.75
C ARG A 397 35.17 24.23 4.39
N GLY A 398 35.59 23.63 3.26
CA GLY A 398 36.96 23.76 2.76
C GLY A 398 37.30 25.22 2.42
N ARG A 399 36.37 25.92 1.77
CA ARG A 399 36.53 27.33 1.41
C ARG A 399 36.55 28.26 2.61
N PHE A 400 35.76 27.95 3.64
CA PHE A 400 35.79 28.67 4.91
C PHE A 400 37.17 28.61 5.54
N LYS A 401 37.80 27.43 5.60
CA LYS A 401 39.18 27.30 6.12
C LYS A 401 40.19 28.17 5.36
N VAL A 402 40.09 28.18 4.03
CA VAL A 402 40.96 29.01 3.18
C VAL A 402 40.71 30.50 3.40
N ALA A 403 39.43 30.91 3.44
CA ALA A 403 39.04 32.29 3.67
C ALA A 403 39.47 32.78 5.05
N SER A 404 39.23 32.00 6.12
CA SER A 404 39.66 32.34 7.48
C SER A 404 41.17 32.49 7.58
N SER A 405 41.94 31.59 6.95
CA SER A 405 43.39 31.68 6.94
C SER A 405 43.91 32.89 6.16
N ALA A 406 43.27 33.25 5.05
CA ALA A 406 43.68 34.36 4.20
C ALA A 406 43.21 35.73 4.73
N PHE A 407 42.12 35.75 5.51
CA PHE A 407 41.56 36.96 6.10
C PHE A 407 42.31 37.41 7.38
N GLY A 408 43.03 36.49 8.04
CA GLY A 408 43.95 36.80 9.14
C GLY A 408 43.39 36.54 10.54
N THR A 409 44.04 37.11 11.57
CA THR A 409 43.80 36.80 13.00
C THR A 409 42.38 37.09 13.49
N TYR A 410 41.62 37.93 12.78
CA TYR A 410 40.23 38.27 13.08
C TYR A 410 39.24 37.14 12.76
N ALA A 411 39.63 36.17 11.92
CA ALA A 411 38.82 35.01 11.56
C ALA A 411 39.26 33.72 12.28
N THR A 412 40.46 33.69 12.87
CA THR A 412 41.00 32.54 13.63
C THR A 412 40.31 32.40 14.98
N GLY A 413 39.11 31.82 14.97
CA GLY A 413 38.31 31.57 16.17
C GLY A 413 36.85 31.28 15.85
N GLN A 414 36.35 31.78 14.72
CA GLN A 414 35.01 31.47 14.24
C GLN A 414 34.94 30.03 13.76
N ARG A 415 34.06 29.25 14.36
CA ARG A 415 33.74 27.88 13.95
C ARG A 415 32.24 27.68 14.12
N TYR A 416 31.66 26.92 13.20
CA TYR A 416 30.30 26.43 13.40
C TYR A 416 30.30 25.43 14.55
N ARG A 417 29.38 25.61 15.51
CA ARG A 417 29.14 24.70 16.64
C ARG A 417 27.69 24.26 16.56
N ALA A 418 27.46 22.97 16.34
CA ALA A 418 26.11 22.43 16.15
C ALA A 418 25.24 22.49 17.42
N ASP A 419 25.89 22.45 18.60
CA ASP A 419 25.25 22.18 19.90
C ASP A 419 24.97 23.43 20.77
N GLU A 420 25.39 24.63 20.36
CA GLU A 420 25.31 25.82 21.22
C GLU A 420 23.95 26.55 21.22
N ASN A 421 22.93 26.03 20.51
CA ASN A 421 21.59 26.60 20.51
C ASN A 421 20.53 25.52 20.78
N THR A 422 20.51 24.96 21.99
CA THR A 422 19.21 24.61 22.59
C THR A 422 18.36 25.86 22.55
N ARG A 423 17.17 25.78 21.92
CA ARG A 423 16.15 26.84 21.86
C ARG A 423 16.19 27.68 23.14
N PRO A 424 16.26 29.03 23.11
CA PRO A 424 16.09 29.80 24.32
C PRO A 424 14.78 29.33 24.96
N ARG A 425 14.85 28.80 26.19
CA ARG A 425 13.67 28.50 26.99
C ARG A 425 12.96 29.84 27.16
N MET A 426 11.95 30.10 26.34
CA MET A 426 10.95 31.09 26.69
C MET A 426 10.30 30.58 27.96
N ASN A 427 10.52 31.29 29.07
CA ASN A 427 9.64 31.15 30.21
C ASN A 427 8.26 31.66 29.76
N PHE A 428 7.22 30.89 30.08
CA PHE A 428 5.88 31.46 30.13
C PHE A 428 5.78 32.40 31.33
#